data_AF-A0A2G6IFM6-F1
#
_entry.id   AF-A0A2G6IFM6-F1
#
_cell.length_a   1.000
_cell.length_b   1.000
_cell.length_c   1.000
_cell.angle_alpha   90.00
_cell.angle_beta   90.00
_cell.angle_gamma   90.00
#
_symmetry.space_group_name_H-M   'P 1'
#
loop_
_entity.id
_entity.type
_entity.pdbx_description
1 polymer ?
#
loop_
_entity_poly.entity_id
_entity_poly.type
_entity_poly.pdbx_seq_one_letter_code
_entity_poly.pdbx_strand_id
1 'polypeptide(L)' 'MAPSRVIAAALLAPFTAVFLRAGWLEFRRWRRYGPATDNNRAAFPIDPDAPNAVYDAQDLDARTPTHAHPNHFEEDEE' A
#
# COMPACT_ATOMS: atom_id res chain seq x y z
N MET A 1 45.00 -1.96 5.22
CA MET A 1 43.68 -2.28 5.82
C MET A 1 43.84 -3.50 6.70
N ALA A 2 43.33 -3.50 7.94
CA ALA A 2 43.37 -4.69 8.78
C ALA A 2 42.46 -5.78 8.17
N PRO A 3 42.86 -7.07 8.17
CA PRO A 3 42.09 -8.15 7.56
C PRO A 3 40.69 -8.28 8.15
N SER A 4 40.54 -7.95 9.43
CA SER A 4 39.25 -7.89 10.13
C SER A 4 38.25 -6.90 9.50
N ARG A 5 38.71 -5.77 8.96
CA ARG A 5 37.85 -4.76 8.34
C ARG A 5 37.30 -5.24 6.99
N VAL A 6 38.11 -5.97 6.23
CA VAL A 6 37.70 -6.54 4.94
C VAL A 6 36.68 -7.65 5.16
N ILE A 7 36.92 -8.52 6.14
CA ILE A 7 35.98 -9.60 6.51
C ILE A 7 34.65 -9.01 6.99
N ALA A 8 34.68 -8.00 7.87
CA ALA A 8 33.47 -7.33 8.34
C ALA A 8 32.67 -6.70 7.19
N ALA A 9 33.35 -6.01 6.26
CA ALA A 9 32.70 -5.42 5.08
C ALA A 9 32.07 -6.49 4.16
N ALA A 10 32.75 -7.61 3.94
CA ALA A 10 32.23 -8.70 3.12
C ALA A 10 30.98 -9.35 3.73
N LEU A 11 30.95 -9.50 5.05
CA LEU A 11 29.79 -10.03 5.77
C LEU A 11 28.61 -9.06 5.76
N LEU A 12 28.87 -7.75 5.82
CA LEU A 12 27.82 -6.72 5.85
C LEU A 12 27.27 -6.40 4.45
N ALA A 13 28.10 -6.53 3.40
CA ALA A 13 27.77 -6.20 2.02
C ALA A 13 26.41 -6.73 1.52
N PRO A 14 26.04 -8.02 1.69
CA PRO A 14 24.76 -8.51 1.19
C PRO A 14 23.56 -7.86 1.90
N PHE A 15 23.66 -7.61 3.20
CA PHE A 15 22.60 -6.93 3.96
C PHE A 15 22.46 -5.49 3.51
N THR A 16 23.57 -4.75 3.46
CA THR A 16 23.58 -3.36 3.02
C THR A 16 23.03 -3.22 1.61
N ALA A 17 23.34 -4.15 0.69
CA ALA A 17 22.83 -4.13 -0.67
C ALA A 17 21.30 -4.25 -0.74
N VAL A 18 20.68 -5.08 0.10
CA VAL A 18 19.22 -5.22 0.18
C VAL A 18 18.57 -3.92 0.65
N PHE A 19 19.08 -3.31 1.72
CA PHE A 19 18.53 -2.05 2.25
C PHE A 19 18.72 -0.88 1.29
N LEU A 20 19.87 -0.79 0.62
CA LEU A 20 20.11 0.21 -0.41
C LEU A 20 19.13 0.06 -1.58
N ARG A 21 18.88 -1.17 -2.03
CA ARG A 21 17.92 -1.43 -3.11
C ARG A 21 16.49 -1.08 -2.69
N ALA A 22 16.08 -1.46 -1.49
CA ALA A 22 14.76 -1.13 -0.96
C ALA A 22 14.58 0.39 -0.83
N GLY A 23 15.56 1.09 -0.26
CA GLY A 23 15.55 2.55 -0.15
C GLY A 23 15.51 3.24 -1.51
N TRP A 24 16.21 2.71 -2.51
CA TRP A 24 16.14 3.24 -3.88
C TRP A 24 14.76 3.07 -4.51
N LEU A 25 14.11 1.92 -4.32
CA LEU A 25 12.75 1.69 -4.83
C LEU A 25 11.73 2.61 -4.16
N GLU A 26 11.87 2.82 -2.86
CA GLU A 26 11.04 3.74 -2.08
C GLU A 26 11.23 5.19 -2.51
N PHE A 27 12.49 5.62 -2.65
CA PHE A 27 12.81 6.95 -3.17
C PHE A 27 12.27 7.15 -4.59
N ARG A 28 12.41 6.14 -5.47
CA ARG A 28 11.86 6.19 -6.82
C ARG A 28 10.34 6.30 -6.81
N ARG A 29 9.64 5.55 -5.94
CA ARG A 29 8.19 5.67 -5.74
C ARG A 29 7.84 7.09 -5.29
N TRP A 30 8.47 7.57 -4.22
CA TRP A 30 8.23 8.89 -3.66
C TRP A 30 8.47 10.01 -4.68
N ARG A 31 9.55 9.94 -5.46
CA ARG A 31 9.84 10.92 -6.51
C ARG A 31 8.77 10.96 -7.61
N ARG A 32 8.11 9.84 -7.89
CA ARG A 32 7.08 9.73 -8.93
C ARG A 32 5.67 10.07 -8.43
N TYR A 33 5.34 9.63 -7.21
CA TYR A 33 3.98 9.68 -6.66
C TYR A 33 3.83 10.65 -5.49
N GLY A 34 4.92 11.28 -5.03
CA GLY A 34 4.92 12.17 -3.88
C GLY A 34 4.96 11.45 -2.53
N PRO A 35 4.77 12.18 -1.41
CA PRO A 35 4.56 11.58 -0.10
C PRO A 35 3.38 10.59 -0.15
N ALA A 36 3.51 9.49 0.57
CA ALA A 36 2.38 8.59 0.81
C ALA A 36 1.41 9.28 1.79
N THR A 37 0.73 10.32 1.33
CA THR A 37 -0.27 11.07 2.12
C THR A 37 -1.47 10.19 2.44
N ASP A 38 -1.75 9.21 1.58
CA ASP A 38 -2.81 8.24 1.76
C ASP A 38 -2.22 6.84 1.78
N ASN A 39 -2.09 6.26 2.98
CA ASN A 39 -1.87 4.82 3.17
C ASN A 39 -3.18 4.07 2.84
N ASN A 40 -3.76 4.34 1.67
CA ASN A 40 -5.07 3.87 1.28
C ASN A 40 -4.94 2.46 0.69
N ARG A 41 -4.54 1.51 1.54
CA ARG A 41 -4.59 0.08 1.23
C ARG A 41 -6.00 -0.37 0.84
N ALA A 42 -7.02 0.40 1.21
CA ALA A 42 -8.41 0.18 0.84
C ALA A 42 -8.76 0.64 -0.58
N ALA A 43 -7.93 1.44 -1.25
CA ALA A 43 -8.15 1.87 -2.64
C ALA A 43 -7.61 0.89 -3.69
N PHE A 44 -6.84 -0.12 -3.28
CA PHE A 44 -6.43 -1.17 -4.20
C PHE A 44 -7.62 -2.10 -4.48
N PRO A 45 -7.86 -2.47 -5.74
CA PRO A 45 -8.88 -3.46 -6.06
C PRO A 45 -8.51 -4.76 -5.36
N ILE A 46 -9.52 -5.32 -4.71
CA ILE A 46 -9.42 -6.57 -3.99
C ILE A 46 -9.28 -7.70 -5.01
N ASP A 47 -8.28 -8.57 -4.83
CA ASP A 47 -8.06 -9.73 -5.70
C ASP A 47 -9.01 -10.88 -5.30
N PRO A 48 -10.00 -11.24 -6.15
CA PRO A 48 -10.95 -12.30 -5.83
C PRO A 48 -10.32 -13.69 -5.82
N ASP A 49 -9.15 -13.88 -6.44
CA ASP A 49 -8.45 -15.16 -6.49
C ASP A 49 -7.47 -15.34 -5.31
N ALA A 50 -7.45 -14.38 -4.36
CA ALA A 50 -6.63 -14.48 -3.17
C ALA A 50 -7.09 -15.65 -2.28
N PRO A 51 -6.17 -16.49 -1.75
CA PRO A 51 -6.52 -17.71 -1.02
C PRO A 51 -7.29 -17.49 0.30
N ASN A 52 -7.41 -16.24 0.74
CA ASN A 52 -8.12 -15.80 1.95
C ASN A 52 -9.26 -14.81 1.65
N ALA A 53 -9.68 -14.69 0.39
CA ALA A 53 -10.83 -13.90 -0.05
C ALA A 53 -12.16 -14.52 0.44
N VAL A 54 -12.55 -14.24 1.69
CA VAL A 54 -13.95 -14.40 2.11
C VAL A 54 -14.58 -13.01 2.04
N TYR A 55 -15.29 -12.73 0.95
CA TYR A 55 -16.07 -11.50 0.79
C TYR A 55 -17.55 -11.82 1.03
N ASP A 56 -18.19 -11.10 1.95
CA ASP A 56 -19.65 -11.08 2.01
C ASP A 56 -20.17 -10.25 0.83
N ALA A 57 -21.28 -10.69 0.22
CA ALA A 57 -21.82 -10.07 -1.00
C ALA A 57 -22.09 -8.55 -0.86
N GLN A 58 -22.26 -8.05 0.37
CA GLN A 58 -22.46 -6.63 0.66
C GLN A 58 -21.21 -5.76 0.37
N ASP A 59 -20.00 -6.33 0.41
CA ASP A 59 -18.75 -5.59 0.14
C ASP A 59 -18.49 -5.39 -1.36
N LEU A 60 -19.15 -6.18 -2.23
CA LEU A 60 -19.01 -6.09 -3.69
C LEU A 60 -19.91 -5.00 -4.28
N ASP A 61 -21.11 -4.78 -3.72
CA ASP A 61 -22.05 -3.77 -4.20
C ASP A 61 -21.68 -2.34 -3.77
N ALA A 62 -21.00 -2.17 -2.63
CA ALA A 62 -20.65 -0.87 -2.08
C ALA A 62 -19.62 -0.07 -2.92
N ARG A 63 -18.96 -0.68 -3.91
CA ARG A 63 -17.90 -0.03 -4.71
C ARG A 63 -18.16 0.02 -6.21
N THR A 64 -19.33 -0.44 -6.67
CA THR A 64 -19.76 -0.17 -8.05
C THR A 64 -20.38 1.23 -8.07
N PRO A 65 -19.79 2.25 -8.74
CA PRO A 65 -20.39 3.57 -8.79
C PRO A 65 -21.54 3.52 -9.81
N THR A 66 -22.70 3.01 -9.41
CA THR A 66 -23.93 3.07 -10.19
C THR A 66 -25.09 3.26 -9.22
N HIS A 67 -25.21 4.48 -8.70
CA HIS A 67 -26.39 5.32 -8.81
C HIS A 67 -26.18 6.57 -7.95
N ALA A 68 -26.35 7.74 -8.58
CA ALA A 68 -26.49 9.00 -7.87
C ALA A 68 -27.69 8.89 -6.92
N HIS A 69 -27.44 8.89 -5.61
CA HIS A 69 -28.48 9.02 -4.60
C HIS A 69 -28.83 10.52 -4.51
N PRO A 70 -30.07 10.95 -4.81
CA PRO A 70 -30.47 12.32 -4.55
C PRO A 70 -30.62 12.47 -3.03
N ASN A 71 -30.08 13.57 -2.49
CA ASN A 71 -30.23 13.94 -1.08
C ASN A 71 -31.72 14.07 -0.76
N HIS A 72 -32.24 13.20 0.11
CA HIS A 72 -33.50 13.42 0.80
C HIS A 72 -33.21 13.38 2.29
N PHE A 73 -32.96 14.54 2.89
CA PHE A 73 -33.13 14.74 4.32
C PHE A 73 -34.57 15.21 4.49
N GLU A 74 -35.42 14.33 5.03
CA GLU A 74 -36.73 14.74 5.54
C GLU A 74 -36.50 15.58 6.80
N GLU A 75 -37.02 16.80 6.78
CA GLU A 75 -37.24 17.62 7.97
C GLU A 75 -38.46 17.05 8.69
N ASP A 76 -38.26 16.41 9.84
CA ASP A 76 -39.37 16.03 10.71
C ASP A 76 -39.53 17.06 11.83
N GLU A 77 -40.69 17.73 11.78
CA GLU A 77 -41.25 18.58 12.83
C GLU A 77 -41.70 17.73 14.04
N GLU A 78 -41.33 18.14 15.26
CA GLU A 78 -42.24 18.26 16.43
C GLU A 78 -41.60 19.08 17.56
#